data_AF-A0A378C546-F1
#
_entry.id   AF-A0A378C546-F1
#
_cell.length_a   1.000
_cell.length_b   1.000
_cell.length_c   1.000
_cell.angle_alpha   90.00
_cell.angle_beta   90.00
_cell.angle_gamma   90.00
#
_symmetry.space_group_name_H-M   'P 1'
#
loop_
_entity.id
_entity.type
_entity.pdbx_description
1 polymer ?
#
loop_
_entity_poly.entity_id
_entity_poly.type
_entity_poly.pdbx_seq_one_letter_code
_entity_poly.pdbx_strand_id
1 'polypeptide(L)'
;MGWRKSGESLEGFSYTIRNKDWEATIEVDRNDIEDDTMLGYAQQAQGAGQSAAELPADIIGRLLSGGFTNFCYDGQYFFDTDHPVGSGVASNKGTKALSAASFATAQASYGAARSAMRDFKDDEGENLRIRPGLLVVPPALEDTANYLMTADRFPDNTPNIYKGTAKVLVWPGLATDTEWYLFDNTQPVKPLVYQERKKPVFVEQTNMDSDDVFLMKKYKFGAEARSNGGYGFWQMAFGSTGVDA
;
A
#
# COMPACT_ATOMS: atom_id res chain seq x y z
N MET A 1 32.14 27.48 0.37
CA MET A 1 31.06 26.57 -0.12
C MET A 1 31.16 25.29 0.70
N GLY A 2 30.54 25.28 1.88
CA GLY A 2 30.60 24.16 2.81
C GLY A 2 29.50 23.16 2.50
N TRP A 3 29.87 21.90 2.31
CA TRP A 3 28.93 20.79 2.21
C TRP A 3 28.29 20.59 3.59
N ARG A 4 27.05 21.03 3.78
CA ARG A 4 26.25 20.71 4.97
C ARG A 4 25.88 19.22 4.89
N LYS A 5 26.14 18.49 5.97
CA LYS A 5 25.73 17.10 6.14
C LYS A 5 24.19 17.05 6.16
N SER A 6 23.59 16.49 5.11
CA SER A 6 22.15 16.25 4.98
C SER A 6 21.70 15.04 5.84
N GLY A 7 22.07 15.01 7.12
CA GLY A 7 21.93 13.81 7.95
C GLY A 7 21.56 14.06 9.41
N GLU A 8 21.18 15.28 9.79
CA GLU A 8 20.88 15.62 11.19
C GLU A 8 19.36 15.70 11.50
N SER A 9 18.47 15.61 10.51
CA SER A 9 17.00 15.52 10.72
C SER A 9 16.44 14.08 10.64
N LEU A 10 17.31 13.07 10.72
CA LEU A 10 16.93 11.66 10.86
C LEU A 10 17.29 11.17 12.26
N GLU A 11 16.88 11.91 13.31
CA GLU A 11 16.91 11.34 14.66
C GLU A 11 16.21 9.99 14.61
N GLY A 12 16.96 8.94 14.96
CA GLY A 12 16.70 7.57 14.52
C GLY A 12 15.32 7.06 14.91
N PHE A 13 14.34 7.23 14.02
CA PHE A 13 13.08 6.52 14.12
C PHE A 13 13.36 5.03 13.97
N SER A 14 13.33 4.32 15.08
CA SER A 14 13.49 2.86 15.09
C SER A 14 12.22 2.24 14.53
N TYR A 15 12.17 2.05 13.21
CA TYR A 15 11.13 1.24 12.58
C TYR A 15 11.35 -0.22 12.97
N THR A 16 10.81 -0.67 14.09
CA THR A 16 10.85 -2.11 14.43
C THR A 16 9.74 -2.85 13.69
N ILE A 17 9.95 -3.12 12.40
CA ILE A 17 9.08 -4.02 11.63
C ILE A 17 9.45 -5.47 12.01
N ARG A 18 8.68 -6.06 12.94
CA ARG A 18 8.84 -7.47 13.29
C ARG A 18 8.35 -8.33 12.12
N ASN A 19 9.17 -9.26 11.66
CA ASN A 19 8.79 -10.17 10.58
C ASN A 19 7.63 -11.07 11.00
N LYS A 20 6.75 -11.40 10.04
CA LYS A 20 5.70 -12.39 10.21
C LYS A 20 6.00 -13.59 9.33
N ASP A 21 5.71 -14.77 9.85
CA ASP A 21 5.77 -16.01 9.12
C ASP A 21 4.40 -16.23 8.46
N TRP A 22 4.40 -16.52 7.16
CA TRP A 22 3.23 -16.78 6.35
C TRP A 22 3.32 -18.17 5.76
N GLU A 23 2.23 -18.91 5.80
CA GLU A 23 2.14 -20.27 5.28
C GLU A 23 0.78 -20.46 4.61
N ALA A 24 0.79 -21.05 3.42
CA ALA A 24 -0.40 -21.59 2.76
C ALA A 24 -0.11 -23.05 2.40
N THR A 25 -0.75 -23.99 3.08
CA THR A 25 -0.51 -25.44 2.92
C THR A 25 -1.79 -26.16 2.52
N ILE A 26 -1.66 -27.07 1.57
CA ILE A 26 -2.74 -27.90 1.03
C ILE A 26 -2.31 -29.36 1.13
N GLU A 27 -3.19 -30.20 1.65
CA GLU A 27 -2.99 -31.64 1.78
C GLU A 27 -3.81 -32.38 0.70
N VAL A 28 -3.19 -33.38 0.08
CA VAL A 28 -3.78 -34.16 -1.02
C VAL A 28 -3.61 -35.64 -0.74
N ASP A 29 -4.65 -36.45 -0.96
CA ASP A 29 -4.51 -37.90 -0.86
C ASP A 29 -3.64 -38.46 -1.99
N ARG A 30 -2.74 -39.38 -1.68
CA ARG A 30 -1.86 -40.01 -2.65
C ARG A 30 -2.64 -40.76 -3.71
N ASN A 31 -3.71 -41.47 -3.32
CA ASN A 31 -4.51 -42.24 -4.24
C ASN A 31 -5.20 -41.32 -5.27
N ASP A 32 -5.60 -40.11 -4.86
CA ASP A 32 -6.25 -39.15 -5.77
C ASP A 32 -5.29 -38.60 -6.84
N ILE A 33 -3.97 -38.60 -6.57
CA ILE A 33 -2.94 -38.25 -7.57
C ILE A 33 -2.66 -39.43 -8.51
N GLU A 34 -2.58 -40.66 -7.98
CA GLU A 34 -2.32 -41.87 -8.76
C GLU A 34 -3.46 -42.19 -9.75
N ASP A 35 -4.70 -41.82 -9.40
CA ASP A 35 -5.91 -42.08 -10.20
C ASP A 35 -6.19 -41.02 -11.30
N ASP A 36 -5.27 -40.08 -11.55
CA ASP A 36 -5.31 -39.08 -12.64
C ASP A 36 -6.66 -38.34 -12.79
N THR A 37 -7.18 -37.81 -11.68
CA THR A 37 -8.21 -36.77 -11.69
C THR A 37 -7.58 -35.37 -11.77
N MET A 38 -6.44 -35.26 -12.48
CA MET A 38 -5.34 -34.28 -12.38
C MET A 38 -5.66 -32.79 -12.41
N LEU A 39 -6.86 -32.36 -12.78
CA LEU A 39 -7.16 -30.93 -12.94
C LEU A 39 -7.34 -30.18 -11.61
N GLY A 40 -7.72 -30.85 -10.52
CA GLY A 40 -7.98 -30.19 -9.23
C GLY A 40 -6.72 -29.80 -8.45
N TYR A 41 -5.70 -30.66 -8.43
CA TYR A 41 -4.54 -30.51 -7.52
C TYR A 41 -3.44 -29.61 -8.08
N ALA A 42 -3.22 -29.65 -9.40
CA ALA A 42 -2.36 -28.68 -10.07
C ALA A 42 -2.91 -27.25 -9.89
N GLN A 43 -4.23 -27.07 -9.92
CA GLN A 43 -4.88 -25.78 -9.63
C GLN A 43 -4.70 -25.35 -8.18
N GLN A 44 -4.73 -26.28 -7.23
CA GLN A 44 -4.50 -25.98 -5.81
C GLN A 44 -3.04 -25.56 -5.54
N ALA A 45 -2.06 -26.28 -6.08
CA ALA A 45 -0.65 -25.89 -5.98
C ALA A 45 -0.36 -24.56 -6.70
N GLN A 46 -0.99 -24.32 -7.86
CA GLN A 46 -0.98 -23.01 -8.53
C GLN A 46 -1.61 -21.91 -7.67
N GLY A 47 -2.71 -22.21 -6.95
CA GLY A 47 -3.36 -21.28 -6.03
C GLY A 47 -2.49 -20.89 -4.83
N ALA A 48 -1.74 -21.84 -4.27
CA ALA A 48 -0.74 -21.54 -3.22
C ALA A 48 0.40 -20.66 -3.77
N GLY A 49 0.88 -20.95 -4.98
CA GLY A 49 1.87 -20.12 -5.68
C GLY A 49 1.37 -18.71 -6.00
N GLN A 50 0.11 -18.58 -6.40
CA GLN A 50 -0.54 -17.30 -6.65
C GLN A 50 -0.70 -16.49 -5.35
N SER A 51 -1.20 -17.11 -4.28
CA SER A 51 -1.34 -16.46 -2.97
C SER A 51 0.00 -15.95 -2.43
N ALA A 52 1.06 -16.76 -2.62
CA ALA A 52 2.43 -16.36 -2.32
C ALA A 52 2.88 -15.12 -3.12
N ALA A 53 2.55 -15.05 -4.41
CA ALA A 53 2.89 -13.90 -5.26
C ALA A 53 2.09 -12.63 -4.89
N GLU A 54 0.87 -12.79 -4.39
CA GLU A 54 -0.02 -11.70 -3.98
C GLU A 54 0.31 -11.13 -2.59
N LEU A 55 1.05 -11.86 -1.75
CA LEU A 55 1.37 -11.45 -0.38
C LEU A 55 1.94 -10.02 -0.22
N PRO A 56 2.89 -9.53 -1.04
CA PRO A 56 3.39 -8.17 -0.92
C PRO A 56 2.29 -7.13 -1.18
N ALA A 57 1.42 -7.42 -2.16
CA ALA A 57 0.28 -6.59 -2.51
C ALA A 57 -0.68 -6.50 -1.31
N ASP A 58 -1.09 -7.65 -0.77
CA ASP A 58 -1.99 -7.72 0.38
C ASP A 58 -1.47 -6.96 1.60
N ILE A 59 -0.17 -7.07 1.89
CA ILE A 59 0.45 -6.35 3.01
C ILE A 59 0.34 -4.83 2.80
N ILE A 60 0.62 -4.34 1.59
CA ILE A 60 0.52 -2.91 1.28
C ILE A 60 -0.94 -2.42 1.34
N GLY A 61 -1.89 -3.18 0.77
CA GLY A 61 -3.32 -2.85 0.84
C GLY A 61 -3.81 -2.72 2.29
N ARG A 62 -3.44 -3.68 3.15
CA ARG A 62 -3.78 -3.63 4.59
C ARG A 62 -3.14 -2.45 5.31
N LEU A 63 -1.90 -2.08 4.96
CA LEU A 63 -1.26 -0.91 5.56
C LEU A 63 -1.96 0.38 5.15
N LEU A 64 -2.35 0.52 3.89
CA LEU A 64 -3.07 1.69 3.38
C LEU A 64 -4.35 1.92 4.16
N SER A 65 -5.29 0.98 4.09
CA SER A 65 -6.59 1.10 4.75
C SER A 65 -6.47 1.12 6.28
N GLY A 66 -5.49 0.40 6.84
CA GLY A 66 -5.19 0.43 8.27
C GLY A 66 -4.50 1.71 8.73
N GLY A 67 -4.01 2.57 7.82
CA GLY A 67 -3.25 3.76 8.17
C GLY A 67 -4.05 4.79 8.96
N PHE A 68 -5.39 4.76 8.88
CA PHE A 68 -6.27 5.63 9.66
C PHE A 68 -6.43 5.21 11.13
N THR A 69 -5.96 4.02 11.51
CA THR A 69 -6.15 3.44 12.86
C THR A 69 -4.89 2.82 13.46
N ASN A 70 -3.87 2.53 12.65
CA ASN A 70 -2.61 1.98 13.12
C ASN A 70 -1.59 3.09 13.34
N PHE A 71 -0.89 3.00 14.47
CA PHE A 71 0.17 3.94 14.82
C PHE A 71 1.37 3.84 13.88
N CYS A 72 1.96 4.99 13.57
CA CYS A 72 3.25 5.08 12.92
C CYS A 72 4.35 5.47 13.92
N TYR A 73 5.53 5.83 13.41
CA TYR A 73 6.75 5.93 14.22
C TYR A 73 6.73 7.08 15.25
N ASP A 74 5.87 8.08 15.06
CA ASP A 74 5.73 9.27 15.91
C ASP A 74 4.64 9.12 16.98
N GLY A 75 3.97 7.96 17.04
CA GLY A 75 2.91 7.68 18.01
C GLY A 75 1.51 8.14 17.60
N GLN A 76 1.35 8.80 16.44
CA GLN A 76 0.05 9.11 15.83
C GLN A 76 -0.36 8.04 14.82
N TYR A 77 -1.62 8.04 14.38
CA TYR A 77 -2.02 7.17 13.26
C TYR A 77 -1.25 7.57 11.99
N PHE A 78 -1.01 6.64 11.06
CA PHE A 78 -0.24 6.98 9.86
C PHE A 78 -0.90 8.05 8.99
N PHE A 79 -2.23 8.06 8.94
CA PHE A 79 -3.03 9.15 8.40
C PHE A 79 -3.72 9.86 9.55
N ASP A 80 -3.16 10.99 9.97
CA ASP A 80 -3.67 11.78 11.07
C ASP A 80 -3.74 13.29 10.80
N THR A 81 -4.38 14.00 11.72
CA THR A 81 -4.54 15.45 11.67
C THR A 81 -3.49 16.23 12.44
N ASP A 82 -2.69 15.55 13.26
CA ASP A 82 -1.90 16.14 14.33
C ASP A 82 -0.51 15.52 14.50
N HIS A 83 0.16 15.17 13.40
CA HIS A 83 1.54 14.71 13.45
C HIS A 83 2.46 15.80 14.01
N PRO A 84 3.27 15.53 15.05
CA PRO A 84 4.17 16.52 15.64
C PRO A 84 5.29 16.91 14.68
N VAL A 85 5.45 18.21 14.42
CA VAL A 85 6.54 18.77 13.59
C VAL A 85 7.06 20.05 14.25
N GLY A 86 8.30 20.02 14.75
CA GLY A 86 8.87 21.13 15.50
C GLY A 86 7.99 21.50 16.71
N SER A 87 7.55 22.75 16.78
CA SER A 87 6.63 23.24 17.82
C SER A 87 5.14 23.14 17.47
N GLY A 88 4.81 22.60 16.29
CA GLY A 88 3.44 22.56 15.77
C GLY A 88 3.01 21.15 15.39
N VAL A 89 1.92 21.09 14.61
CA VAL A 89 1.41 19.84 14.05
C VAL A 89 1.12 19.98 12.57
N ALA A 90 1.12 18.85 11.86
CA ALA A 90 0.80 18.75 10.45
C ALA A 90 -0.20 17.62 10.19
N SER A 91 -1.02 17.79 9.17
CA SER A 91 -2.01 16.79 8.77
C SER A 91 -1.70 16.21 7.40
N ASN A 92 -1.80 14.89 7.29
CA ASN A 92 -1.80 14.16 6.03
C ASN A 92 -3.12 13.39 5.78
N LYS A 93 -4.18 13.76 6.50
CA LYS A 93 -5.48 13.11 6.48
C LYS A 93 -6.54 14.03 5.90
N GLY A 94 -7.41 13.46 5.07
CA GLY A 94 -8.62 14.09 4.58
C GLY A 94 -9.85 13.20 4.77
N THR A 95 -11.02 13.77 4.49
CA THR A 95 -12.30 13.06 4.44
C THR A 95 -13.04 13.26 3.12
N LYS A 96 -12.55 14.15 2.26
CA LYS A 96 -13.25 14.54 1.03
C LYS A 96 -13.29 13.42 0.00
N ALA A 97 -14.46 13.20 -0.59
CA ALA A 97 -14.63 12.30 -1.73
C ALA A 97 -13.80 12.78 -2.93
N LEU A 98 -13.17 11.86 -3.65
CA LEU A 98 -12.46 12.19 -4.88
C LEU A 98 -13.48 12.66 -5.92
N SER A 99 -13.27 13.84 -6.52
CA SER A 99 -14.22 14.40 -7.48
C SER A 99 -13.54 14.90 -8.74
N ALA A 100 -14.20 14.65 -9.88
CA ALA A 100 -13.87 15.22 -11.17
C ALA A 100 -15.09 15.91 -11.82
N ALA A 101 -16.07 16.33 -11.02
CA ALA A 101 -17.31 16.96 -11.51
C ALA A 101 -17.11 18.42 -11.94
N SER A 102 -16.20 19.14 -11.29
CA SER A 102 -15.87 20.55 -11.56
C SER A 102 -14.45 20.85 -11.08
N PHE A 103 -13.87 21.95 -11.55
CA PHE A 103 -12.59 22.43 -10.99
C PHE A 103 -12.68 22.67 -9.46
N ALA A 104 -13.79 23.21 -8.98
CA ALA A 104 -13.97 23.52 -7.56
C ALA A 104 -13.97 22.26 -6.69
N THR A 105 -14.69 21.20 -7.08
CA THR A 105 -14.75 19.95 -6.32
C THR A 105 -13.46 19.14 -6.43
N ALA A 106 -12.79 19.18 -7.59
CA ALA A 106 -11.46 18.59 -7.76
C ALA A 106 -10.41 19.33 -6.91
N GLN A 107 -10.49 20.66 -6.81
CA GLN A 107 -9.62 21.47 -5.97
C GLN A 107 -9.87 21.20 -4.48
N ALA A 108 -11.13 21.06 -4.05
CA ALA A 108 -11.47 20.78 -2.66
C ALA A 108 -11.05 19.38 -2.19
N SER A 109 -10.87 18.42 -3.12
CA SER A 109 -10.43 17.06 -2.84
C SER A 109 -8.95 16.86 -3.17
N TYR A 110 -8.64 16.41 -4.39
CA TYR A 110 -7.30 16.11 -4.86
C TYR A 110 -6.34 17.33 -4.81
N GLY A 111 -6.83 18.52 -5.17
CA GLY A 111 -6.04 19.74 -5.13
C GLY A 111 -5.60 20.16 -3.73
N ALA A 112 -6.47 19.99 -2.74
CA ALA A 112 -6.19 20.25 -1.33
C ALA A 112 -5.13 19.29 -0.79
N ALA A 113 -5.28 17.98 -1.09
CA ALA A 113 -4.28 16.97 -0.72
C ALA A 113 -2.90 17.26 -1.35
N ARG A 114 -2.85 17.61 -2.64
CA ARG A 114 -1.60 18.00 -3.30
C ARG A 114 -0.95 19.22 -2.66
N SER A 115 -1.75 20.22 -2.33
CA SER A 115 -1.26 21.46 -1.71
C SER A 115 -0.71 21.19 -0.32
N ALA A 116 -1.44 20.41 0.51
CA ALA A 116 -0.99 20.01 1.84
C ALA A 116 0.36 19.28 1.78
N MET A 117 0.49 18.28 0.90
CA MET A 117 1.75 17.53 0.77
C MET A 117 2.93 18.40 0.35
N ARG A 118 2.71 19.37 -0.55
CA ARG A 118 3.78 20.25 -1.04
C ARG A 118 4.20 21.32 -0.04
N ASP A 119 3.39 21.58 0.99
CA ASP A 119 3.67 22.56 2.03
C ASP A 119 4.33 21.96 3.27
N PHE A 120 4.46 20.63 3.35
CA PHE A 120 5.15 19.99 4.46
C PHE A 120 6.59 20.50 4.61
N LYS A 121 6.93 20.79 5.87
CA LYS A 121 8.21 21.30 6.32
C LYS A 121 8.83 20.33 7.33
N ASP A 122 10.14 20.40 7.48
CA ASP A 122 10.83 19.80 8.61
C ASP A 122 10.63 20.64 9.89
N ASP A 123 11.22 20.17 10.97
CA ASP A 123 11.23 20.79 12.30
C ASP A 123 11.96 22.14 12.34
N GLU A 124 12.89 22.38 11.41
CA GLU A 124 13.57 23.66 11.20
C GLU A 124 12.74 24.66 10.35
N GLY A 125 11.62 24.20 9.77
CA GLY A 125 10.72 25.01 8.95
C GLY A 125 11.07 25.06 7.46
N GLU A 126 12.05 24.25 7.02
CA GLU A 126 12.45 24.12 5.62
C GLU A 126 11.52 23.18 4.87
N ASN A 127 11.22 23.50 3.61
CA ASN A 127 10.29 22.71 2.81
C ASN A 127 10.91 21.37 2.38
N LEU A 128 10.17 20.27 2.55
CA LEU A 128 10.60 18.90 2.25
C LEU A 128 10.61 18.56 0.74
N ARG A 129 10.21 19.50 -0.12
CA ARG A 129 10.19 19.42 -1.58
C ARG A 129 9.42 18.21 -2.11
N ILE A 130 8.34 17.85 -1.43
CA ILE A 130 7.50 16.70 -1.75
C ILE A 130 6.76 16.94 -3.06
N ARG A 131 6.72 15.91 -3.91
CA ARG A 131 6.14 15.94 -5.26
C ARG A 131 5.13 14.80 -5.42
N PRO A 132 3.87 15.04 -5.05
CA PRO A 132 2.83 14.03 -5.18
C PRO A 132 2.63 13.65 -6.66
N GLY A 133 2.71 12.35 -6.95
CA GLY A 133 2.77 11.83 -8.33
C GLY A 133 2.12 10.46 -8.53
N LEU A 134 1.61 9.82 -7.48
CA LEU A 134 0.90 8.54 -7.56
C LEU A 134 -0.42 8.63 -6.81
N LEU A 135 -1.54 8.52 -7.53
CA LEU A 135 -2.89 8.48 -7.01
C LEU A 135 -3.34 7.02 -6.94
N VAL A 136 -3.60 6.50 -5.74
CA VAL A 136 -4.06 5.13 -5.51
C VAL A 136 -5.53 5.16 -5.14
N VAL A 137 -6.34 4.37 -5.85
CA VAL A 137 -7.81 4.36 -5.72
C VAL A 137 -8.38 2.94 -5.80
N PRO A 138 -9.55 2.68 -5.19
CA PRO A 138 -10.29 1.44 -5.38
C PRO A 138 -10.89 1.40 -6.80
N PRO A 139 -11.30 0.21 -7.30
CA PRO A 139 -11.95 0.09 -8.61
C PRO A 139 -13.17 0.99 -8.78
N ALA A 140 -13.94 1.22 -7.71
CA ALA A 140 -15.11 2.11 -7.74
C ALA A 140 -14.79 3.57 -8.11
N LEU A 141 -13.56 4.03 -7.88
CA LEU A 141 -13.10 5.39 -8.18
C LEU A 141 -12.23 5.47 -9.44
N GLU A 142 -12.02 4.35 -10.15
CA GLU A 142 -11.15 4.27 -11.32
C GLU A 142 -11.52 5.30 -12.39
N ASP A 143 -12.79 5.35 -12.81
CA ASP A 143 -13.25 6.27 -13.85
C ASP A 143 -13.05 7.73 -13.45
N THR A 144 -13.35 8.06 -12.18
CA THR A 144 -13.18 9.42 -11.65
C THR A 144 -11.72 9.82 -11.63
N ALA A 145 -10.83 8.93 -11.17
CA ALA A 145 -9.39 9.18 -11.10
C ALA A 145 -8.76 9.29 -12.49
N ASN A 146 -9.10 8.38 -13.42
CA ASN A 146 -8.61 8.40 -14.78
C ASN A 146 -9.09 9.66 -15.52
N TYR A 147 -10.37 10.04 -15.37
CA TYR A 147 -10.88 11.28 -15.94
C TYR A 147 -10.11 12.49 -15.40
N LEU A 148 -9.95 12.60 -14.08
CA LEU A 148 -9.21 13.69 -13.44
C LEU A 148 -7.76 13.79 -13.94
N MET A 149 -7.10 12.67 -14.24
CA MET A 149 -5.71 12.67 -14.70
C MET A 149 -5.54 12.83 -16.21
N THR A 150 -6.59 12.66 -17.03
CA THR A 150 -6.45 12.61 -18.50
C THR A 150 -7.26 13.66 -19.26
N ALA A 151 -8.43 14.06 -18.74
CA ALA A 151 -9.32 15.01 -19.41
C ALA A 151 -8.72 16.43 -19.44
N ASP A 152 -8.89 17.15 -20.55
CA ASP A 152 -8.44 18.54 -20.67
C ASP A 152 -9.32 19.54 -19.90
N ARG A 153 -10.59 19.18 -19.71
CA ARG A 153 -11.61 20.02 -19.05
C ARG A 153 -12.53 19.14 -18.22
N PHE A 154 -13.16 19.75 -17.23
CA PHE A 154 -14.23 19.14 -16.44
C PHE A 154 -15.57 19.17 -17.17
N PRO A 155 -16.60 18.43 -16.71
CA PRO A 155 -17.95 18.45 -17.31
C PRO A 155 -18.60 19.83 -17.38
N ASP A 156 -18.26 20.73 -16.46
CA ASP A 156 -18.69 22.14 -16.44
C ASP A 156 -17.90 23.04 -17.42
N ASN A 157 -17.03 22.44 -18.25
CA ASN A 157 -16.16 23.10 -19.21
C ASN A 157 -15.05 23.97 -18.58
N THR A 158 -14.78 23.85 -17.27
CA THR A 158 -13.62 24.50 -16.65
C THR A 158 -12.32 23.77 -17.00
N PRO A 159 -11.17 24.47 -17.13
CA PRO A 159 -9.90 23.82 -17.43
C PRO A 159 -9.45 22.85 -16.33
N ASN A 160 -8.95 21.68 -16.72
CA ASN A 160 -8.37 20.73 -15.78
C ASN A 160 -6.86 20.94 -15.63
N ILE A 161 -6.47 21.68 -14.59
CA ILE A 161 -5.04 21.91 -14.27
C ILE A 161 -4.34 20.69 -13.66
N TYR A 162 -5.09 19.65 -13.29
CA TYR A 162 -4.57 18.45 -12.65
C TYR A 162 -4.22 17.33 -13.63
N LYS A 163 -4.54 17.51 -14.91
CA LYS A 163 -4.18 16.58 -15.97
C LYS A 163 -2.69 16.24 -15.93
N GLY A 164 -2.37 14.94 -15.92
CA GLY A 164 -1.01 14.42 -15.91
C GLY A 164 -0.20 14.66 -14.63
N THR A 165 -0.83 15.16 -13.56
CA THR A 165 -0.10 15.49 -12.32
C THR A 165 0.17 14.29 -11.42
N ALA A 166 -0.53 13.17 -11.63
CA ALA A 166 -0.27 11.89 -10.99
C ALA A 166 -0.57 10.72 -11.94
N LYS A 167 0.13 9.61 -11.73
CA LYS A 167 -0.23 8.31 -12.29
C LYS A 167 -1.34 7.70 -11.44
N VAL A 168 -2.40 7.19 -12.07
CA VAL A 168 -3.44 6.42 -11.39
C VAL A 168 -2.98 4.98 -11.21
N LEU A 169 -3.12 4.46 -10.00
CA LEU A 169 -2.98 3.05 -9.65
C LEU A 169 -4.29 2.57 -9.04
N VAL A 170 -4.97 1.70 -9.75
CA VAL A 170 -6.18 1.06 -9.24
C VAL A 170 -5.77 -0.13 -8.40
N TRP A 171 -6.29 -0.20 -7.18
CA TRP A 171 -5.95 -1.22 -6.21
C TRP A 171 -7.20 -1.89 -5.63
N PRO A 172 -7.51 -3.15 -5.99
CA PRO A 172 -8.72 -3.83 -5.52
C PRO A 172 -8.66 -4.25 -4.04
N GLY A 173 -7.46 -4.30 -3.43
CA GLY A 173 -7.27 -4.71 -2.04
C GLY A 173 -7.47 -3.60 -0.99
N LEU A 174 -8.16 -2.51 -1.33
CA LEU A 174 -8.53 -1.45 -0.38
C LEU A 174 -9.82 -1.84 0.35
N ALA A 175 -9.97 -1.40 1.60
CA ALA A 175 -11.06 -1.83 2.47
C ALA A 175 -12.44 -1.23 2.11
N THR A 176 -12.46 -0.09 1.44
CA THR A 176 -13.64 0.70 1.11
C THR A 176 -13.60 1.20 -0.33
N ASP A 177 -14.77 1.48 -0.87
CA ASP A 177 -14.94 2.01 -2.23
C ASP A 177 -14.75 3.53 -2.31
N THR A 178 -14.53 4.20 -1.18
CA THR A 178 -14.45 5.68 -1.10
C THR A 178 -13.06 6.19 -0.74
N GLU A 179 -12.22 5.37 -0.09
CA GLU A 179 -10.88 5.79 0.28
C GLU A 179 -10.01 6.05 -0.94
N TRP A 180 -9.10 7.02 -0.83
CA TRP A 180 -8.11 7.27 -1.86
C TRP A 180 -6.85 7.88 -1.25
N TYR A 181 -5.72 7.65 -1.93
CA TYR A 181 -4.41 7.99 -1.41
C TYR A 181 -3.56 8.69 -2.46
N LEU A 182 -2.69 9.58 -2.00
CA LEU A 182 -1.76 10.29 -2.84
C LEU A 182 -0.35 10.15 -2.28
N PHE A 183 0.61 9.77 -3.12
CA PHE A 183 2.00 9.53 -2.72
C PHE A 183 2.98 10.36 -3.53
N ASP A 184 4.08 10.73 -2.88
CA ASP A 184 5.34 11.06 -3.55
C ASP A 184 6.14 9.77 -3.76
N ASN A 185 6.37 9.41 -5.03
CA ASN A 185 7.16 8.25 -5.42
C ASN A 185 8.57 8.61 -5.91
N THR A 186 8.93 9.90 -5.91
CA THR A 186 10.16 10.42 -6.51
C THR A 186 11.35 10.40 -5.54
N GLN A 187 11.12 10.45 -4.23
CA GLN A 187 12.22 10.47 -3.25
C GLN A 187 12.65 9.05 -2.84
N PRO A 188 13.89 8.89 -2.31
CA PRO A 188 14.42 7.61 -1.86
C PRO A 188 13.70 7.05 -0.63
N VAL A 189 13.29 7.92 0.29
CA VAL A 189 12.47 7.56 1.44
C VAL A 189 11.10 7.13 0.93
N LYS A 190 10.48 6.13 1.56
CA LYS A 190 9.17 5.61 1.16
C LYS A 190 8.16 5.74 2.31
N PRO A 191 6.90 6.06 1.99
CA PRO A 191 5.83 6.17 2.99
C PRO A 191 5.45 4.80 3.57
N LEU A 192 5.57 3.74 2.78
CA LEU A 192 5.32 2.36 3.19
C LEU A 192 6.55 1.53 2.91
N VAL A 193 6.89 0.64 3.85
CA VAL A 193 8.05 -0.23 3.77
C VAL A 193 7.57 -1.68 3.75
N TYR A 194 7.90 -2.40 2.69
CA TYR A 194 7.76 -3.86 2.64
C TYR A 194 9.12 -4.48 2.94
N GLN A 195 9.20 -5.22 4.04
CA GLN A 195 10.39 -5.95 4.46
C GLN A 195 10.24 -7.43 4.13
N GLU A 196 10.92 -7.87 3.08
CA GLU A 196 11.05 -9.27 2.71
C GLU A 196 12.30 -9.88 3.35
N ARG A 197 12.15 -10.98 4.09
CA ARG A 197 13.26 -11.75 4.69
C ARG A 197 13.43 -13.12 4.05
N LYS A 198 12.32 -13.77 3.73
CA LYS A 198 12.27 -15.00 2.92
C LYS A 198 11.21 -14.75 1.87
N LYS A 199 11.65 -14.67 0.60
CA LYS A 199 10.75 -14.71 -0.56
C LYS A 199 9.80 -15.89 -0.41
N PRO A 200 8.57 -15.81 -0.91
CA PRO A 200 7.70 -16.97 -0.94
C PRO A 200 8.42 -18.14 -1.65
N VAL A 201 8.58 -19.25 -0.92
CA VAL A 201 9.21 -20.49 -1.43
C VAL A 201 8.15 -21.56 -1.44
N PHE A 202 8.01 -22.22 -2.58
CA PHE A 202 7.21 -23.44 -2.70
C PHE A 202 7.87 -24.57 -1.92
N VAL A 203 7.09 -25.23 -1.07
CA VAL A 203 7.51 -26.39 -0.28
C VAL A 203 6.62 -27.57 -0.63
N GLU A 204 7.21 -28.76 -0.72
CA GLU A 204 6.47 -29.98 -0.99
C GLU A 204 6.96 -31.12 -0.09
N GLN A 205 6.03 -31.97 0.32
CA GLN A 205 6.28 -33.21 1.05
C GLN A 205 5.65 -34.35 0.27
N THR A 206 6.42 -34.85 -0.71
CA THR A 206 6.05 -35.96 -1.60
C THR A 206 6.87 -37.22 -1.35
N ASN A 207 7.86 -37.16 -0.47
CA ASN A 207 8.71 -38.31 -0.16
C ASN A 207 7.91 -39.41 0.56
N MET A 208 8.00 -40.63 0.03
CA MET A 208 7.39 -41.84 0.57
C MET A 208 7.89 -42.21 1.98
N ASP A 209 9.08 -41.76 2.36
CA ASP A 209 9.65 -42.00 3.69
C ASP A 209 9.13 -41.02 4.75
N SER A 210 8.32 -40.03 4.39
CA SER A 210 7.75 -39.10 5.36
C SER A 210 6.51 -39.71 6.04
N ASP A 211 6.39 -39.52 7.36
CA ASP A 211 5.33 -40.13 8.16
C ASP A 211 3.92 -39.81 7.64
N ASP A 212 3.68 -38.58 7.17
CA ASP A 212 2.39 -38.17 6.60
C ASP A 212 2.06 -38.91 5.29
N VAL A 213 3.06 -39.14 4.44
CA VAL A 213 2.88 -39.86 3.17
C VAL A 213 2.77 -41.37 3.40
N PHE A 214 3.54 -41.91 4.35
CA PHE A 214 3.59 -43.33 4.64
C PHE A 214 2.35 -43.79 5.42
N LEU A 215 1.99 -43.09 6.50
CA LEU A 215 0.90 -43.47 7.40
C LEU A 215 -0.45 -42.93 6.94
N MET A 216 -0.51 -41.67 6.52
CA MET A 216 -1.77 -40.99 6.21
C MET A 216 -2.08 -40.93 4.71
N LYS A 217 -1.14 -41.37 3.85
CA LYS A 217 -1.24 -41.26 2.40
C LYS A 217 -1.49 -39.82 1.95
N LYS A 218 -0.92 -38.83 2.66
CA LYS A 218 -1.10 -37.41 2.33
C LYS A 218 0.17 -36.81 1.77
N TYR A 219 0.09 -36.28 0.55
CA TYR A 219 1.07 -35.35 0.02
C TYR A 219 0.73 -33.93 0.48
N LYS A 220 1.76 -33.13 0.78
CA LYS A 220 1.57 -31.73 1.15
C LYS A 220 2.26 -30.83 0.15
N PHE A 221 1.57 -29.78 -0.27
CA PHE A 221 2.11 -28.72 -1.11
C PHE A 221 1.79 -27.40 -0.44
N GLY A 222 2.75 -26.49 -0.38
CA GLY A 222 2.52 -25.20 0.23
C GLY A 222 3.48 -24.14 -0.23
N ALA A 223 3.28 -22.94 0.29
CA ALA A 223 4.19 -21.84 0.15
C ALA A 223 4.46 -21.21 1.51
N GLU A 224 5.74 -20.98 1.80
CA GLU A 224 6.17 -20.30 3.01
C GLU A 224 6.85 -18.98 2.66
N ALA A 225 6.50 -17.91 3.36
CA ALA A 225 7.17 -16.61 3.24
C ALA A 225 7.47 -16.03 4.61
N ARG A 226 8.51 -15.20 4.69
CA ARG A 226 8.79 -14.38 5.87
C ARG A 226 8.90 -12.94 5.44
N SER A 227 7.86 -12.17 5.69
CA SER A 227 7.80 -10.76 5.33
C SER A 227 6.87 -10.01 6.27
N ASN A 228 7.06 -8.70 6.35
CA ASN A 228 6.08 -7.83 6.98
C ASN A 228 6.16 -6.43 6.36
N GLY A 229 5.10 -5.66 6.53
CA GLY A 229 5.05 -4.27 6.15
C GLY A 229 5.04 -3.35 7.36
N GLY A 230 5.44 -2.10 7.16
CA GLY A 230 5.33 -1.04 8.16
C GLY A 230 5.21 0.34 7.54
N TYR A 231 4.84 1.29 8.39
CA TYR A 231 4.75 2.70 8.04
C TYR A 231 6.14 3.34 8.08
N GLY A 232 6.47 4.05 7.00
CA GLY A 232 7.65 4.88 6.86
C GLY A 232 7.32 6.36 7.08
N PHE A 233 7.83 7.23 6.20
CA PHE A 233 7.70 8.68 6.33
C PHE A 233 6.30 9.16 5.89
N TRP A 234 5.46 9.53 6.87
CA TRP A 234 4.05 9.88 6.65
C TRP A 234 3.85 11.12 5.78
N GLN A 235 4.82 12.04 5.78
CA GLN A 235 4.83 13.27 4.98
C GLN A 235 4.74 12.95 3.47
N MET A 236 5.21 11.77 3.05
CA MET A 236 5.20 11.35 1.65
C MET A 236 3.86 10.78 1.20
N ALA A 237 2.88 10.72 2.07
CA ALA A 237 1.55 10.18 1.81
C ALA A 237 0.48 11.19 2.23
N PHE A 238 -0.66 11.15 1.56
CA PHE A 238 -1.90 11.73 2.03
C PHE A 238 -3.02 10.70 1.84
N GLY A 239 -3.89 10.54 2.83
CA GLY A 239 -5.00 9.61 2.78
C GLY A 239 -6.32 10.31 3.03
N SER A 240 -7.31 10.06 2.18
CA SER A 240 -8.68 10.51 2.38
C SER A 240 -9.61 9.32 2.57
N THR A 241 -10.50 9.38 3.56
CA THR A 241 -11.53 8.35 3.74
C THR A 241 -12.65 8.44 2.70
N GLY A 242 -12.79 9.58 2.03
CA GLY A 242 -13.79 9.82 0.98
C GLY A 242 -15.25 9.84 1.46
N VAL A 243 -15.47 9.79 2.78
CA VAL A 243 -16.77 9.99 3.42
C VAL A 243 -16.82 11.44 3.90
N ASP A 244 -17.35 12.33 3.06
CA ASP A 244 -17.51 13.75 3.38
C ASP A 244 -18.12 13.92 4.78
N ALA A 245 -17.32 14.43 5.72
CA ALA A 245 -17.81 14.95 7.00
C ALA A 245 -18.40 16.36 6.82
#